data_AF-A0A377B1G3-F1
#
_entry.id   AF-A0A377B1G3-F1
#
_cell.length_a   1.000
_cell.length_b   1.000
_cell.length_c   1.000
_cell.angle_alpha   90.00
_cell.angle_beta   90.00
_cell.angle_gamma   90.00
#
_symmetry.space_group_name_H-M   'P 1'
#
loop_
_entity.id
_entity.type
_entity.pdbx_description
1 polymer ?
#
loop_
_entity_poly.entity_id
_entity_poly.type
_entity_poly.pdbx_seq_one_letter_code
_entity_poly.pdbx_strand_id
1 'polypeptide(L)'
;MEACDVYTRQCSTLLNTIELATLGATLAAGGVNPLTHKRVLQADNVPYILAEMMMEGLYGRSGDWAYRVGLPGKSGVGGGILAVVPGVMGIAAFSPPLDEDGNSVRGQKMVASVAKQLGYNVFKG
;
A
#
# COMPACT_ATOMS: atom_id res chain seq x y z
N MET A 1 -28.86 -3.12 -1.84
CA MET A 1 -28.03 -3.79 -2.87
C MET A 1 -27.08 -2.82 -3.59
N GLU A 2 -27.38 -1.52 -3.65
CA GLU A 2 -26.53 -0.47 -4.24
C GLU A 2 -25.08 -0.44 -3.70
N ALA A 3 -24.88 -0.53 -2.38
CA ALA A 3 -23.54 -0.49 -1.79
C ALA A 3 -22.63 -1.63 -2.30
N CYS A 4 -23.17 -2.84 -2.48
CA CYS A 4 -22.43 -3.97 -3.03
C CYS A 4 -22.04 -3.73 -4.50
N ASP A 5 -22.94 -3.14 -5.30
CA ASP A 5 -22.67 -2.81 -6.70
C ASP A 5 -21.53 -1.79 -6.82
N VAL A 6 -21.57 -0.72 -6.02
CA VAL A 6 -20.49 0.30 -5.96
C VAL A 6 -19.16 -0.33 -5.53
N TYR A 7 -19.17 -1.13 -4.47
CA TYR A 7 -17.97 -1.83 -3.98
C TYR A 7 -17.36 -2.74 -5.05
N THR A 8 -18.17 -3.57 -5.71
CA THR A 8 -17.69 -4.49 -6.75
C THR A 8 -17.10 -3.74 -7.93
N ARG A 9 -17.69 -2.61 -8.34
CA ARG A 9 -17.10 -1.75 -9.38
C ARG A 9 -15.77 -1.15 -8.94
N GLN A 10 -15.66 -0.67 -7.70
CA GLN A 10 -14.38 -0.17 -7.16
C GLN A 10 -13.30 -1.26 -7.21
N CYS A 11 -13.60 -2.48 -6.76
CA CYS A 11 -12.67 -3.61 -6.81
C CYS A 11 -12.32 -4.10 -8.23
N SER A 12 -13.11 -3.72 -9.23
CA SER A 12 -12.90 -4.09 -10.64
C SER A 12 -12.15 -3.01 -11.45
N THR A 13 -11.68 -1.94 -10.80
CA THR A 13 -10.87 -0.91 -11.46
C THR A 13 -9.51 -1.48 -11.81
N LEU A 14 -9.12 -1.42 -13.09
CA LEU A 14 -7.83 -1.89 -13.57
C LEU A 14 -6.75 -0.84 -13.32
N LEU A 15 -5.58 -1.31 -12.90
CA LEU A 15 -4.37 -0.51 -12.76
C LEU A 15 -3.12 -1.37 -12.95
N ASN A 16 -2.03 -0.74 -13.37
CA ASN A 16 -0.70 -1.35 -13.44
C ASN A 16 0.17 -0.99 -12.22
N THR A 17 1.34 -1.62 -12.08
CA THR A 17 2.23 -1.43 -10.92
C THR A 17 2.78 0.01 -10.81
N ILE A 18 2.96 0.71 -11.94
CA ILE A 18 3.42 2.11 -11.95
C ILE A 18 2.33 3.03 -11.40
N GLU A 19 1.08 2.79 -11.79
CA GLU A 19 -0.09 3.50 -11.26
C GLU A 19 -0.26 3.22 -9.76
N LEU A 20 -0.11 1.96 -9.33
CA LEU A 20 -0.16 1.61 -7.91
C LEU A 20 0.94 2.32 -7.10
N ALA A 21 2.18 2.35 -7.61
CA ALA A 21 3.28 3.08 -6.97
C ALA A 21 2.99 4.59 -6.90
N THR A 22 2.37 5.15 -7.95
CA THR A 22 1.97 6.58 -8.00
C THR A 22 0.89 6.89 -6.96
N LEU A 23 -0.08 6.00 -6.74
CA LEU A 23 -1.07 6.13 -5.66
C LEU A 23 -0.39 6.12 -4.29
N GLY A 24 0.53 5.18 -4.05
CA GLY A 24 1.33 5.16 -2.83
C GLY A 24 2.16 6.42 -2.62
N ALA A 25 2.80 6.93 -3.67
CA ALA A 25 3.55 8.17 -3.63
C ALA A 25 2.67 9.40 -3.39
N THR A 26 1.42 9.37 -3.84
CA THR A 26 0.42 10.41 -3.53
C THR A 26 0.11 10.45 -2.03
N LEU A 27 -0.03 9.27 -1.39
CA LEU A 27 -0.17 9.18 0.07
C LEU A 27 1.11 9.62 0.79
N ALA A 28 2.29 9.19 0.31
CA ALA A 28 3.57 9.62 0.84
C ALA A 28 3.73 11.16 0.81
N ALA A 29 3.21 11.80 -0.24
CA ALA A 29 3.24 13.26 -0.44
C ALA A 29 2.05 14.01 0.20
N GLY A 30 1.40 13.45 1.22
CA GLY A 30 0.35 14.16 1.97
C GLY A 30 -0.90 14.47 1.13
N GLY A 31 -1.22 13.61 0.16
CA GLY A 31 -2.42 13.69 -0.66
C GLY A 31 -2.26 14.49 -1.96
N VAL A 32 -1.04 14.91 -2.28
CA VAL A 32 -0.71 15.57 -3.56
C VAL A 32 -0.14 14.54 -4.52
N ASN A 33 -0.74 14.40 -5.69
CA ASN A 33 -0.24 13.47 -6.69
C ASN A 33 1.08 13.99 -7.27
N PRO A 34 2.17 13.22 -7.23
CA PRO A 34 3.52 13.73 -7.54
C PRO A 34 3.75 13.99 -9.03
N LEU A 35 2.93 13.40 -9.92
CA LEU A 35 3.06 13.56 -11.37
C LEU A 35 2.24 14.76 -11.88
N THR A 36 1.07 14.99 -11.29
CA THR A 36 0.13 16.04 -11.73
C THR A 36 0.16 17.29 -10.84
N HIS A 37 0.79 17.19 -9.66
CA HIS A 37 0.82 18.21 -8.61
C HIS A 37 -0.57 18.62 -8.07
N LYS A 38 -1.61 17.85 -8.38
CA LYS A 38 -2.96 18.10 -7.88
C LYS A 38 -3.14 17.50 -6.49
N ARG A 39 -3.75 18.26 -5.59
CA ARG A 39 -4.26 17.72 -4.33
C ARG A 39 -5.50 16.89 -4.60
N VAL A 40 -5.42 15.59 -4.32
CA VAL A 40 -6.54 14.64 -4.47
C VAL A 40 -7.08 14.16 -3.13
N LEU A 41 -6.30 14.31 -2.05
CA LEU A 41 -6.72 14.06 -0.68
C LEU A 41 -6.41 15.27 0.21
N GLN A 42 -7.29 15.53 1.17
CA GLN A 42 -7.00 16.48 2.26
C GLN A 42 -5.85 15.91 3.09
N ALA A 43 -4.88 16.76 3.45
CA ALA A 43 -3.66 16.34 4.14
C ALA A 43 -3.99 15.66 5.48
N ASP A 44 -4.99 16.16 6.19
CA ASP A 44 -5.40 15.67 7.51
C ASP A 44 -5.96 14.23 7.45
N ASN A 45 -6.45 13.78 6.30
CA ASN A 45 -6.94 12.40 6.14
C ASN A 45 -5.80 11.39 5.97
N VAL A 46 -4.61 11.83 5.50
CA VAL A 46 -3.52 10.93 5.14
C VAL A 46 -2.96 10.17 6.34
N PRO A 47 -2.67 10.79 7.50
CA PRO A 47 -2.20 10.07 8.68
C PRO A 47 -3.15 8.93 9.10
N TYR A 48 -4.47 9.15 9.04
CA TYR A 48 -5.45 8.13 9.38
C TYR A 48 -5.46 6.98 8.37
N ILE A 49 -5.39 7.28 7.07
CA ILE A 49 -5.28 6.26 6.03
C ILE A 49 -4.01 5.42 6.21
N LEU A 50 -2.87 6.06 6.48
CA LEU A 50 -1.60 5.38 6.71
C LEU A 50 -1.63 4.51 7.98
N ALA A 51 -2.31 4.95 9.03
CA ALA A 51 -2.51 4.16 10.24
C ALA A 51 -3.32 2.89 9.97
N GLU A 52 -4.44 3.00 9.25
CA GLU A 52 -5.26 1.84 8.86
C GLU A 52 -4.50 0.88 7.94
N MET A 53 -3.74 1.41 6.97
CA MET A 53 -2.85 0.60 6.13
C MET A 53 -1.78 -0.13 6.95
N MET A 54 -1.31 0.46 8.05
CA MET A 54 -0.33 -0.17 8.91
C MET A 54 -0.95 -1.30 9.75
N MET A 55 -2.13 -1.06 10.32
CA MET A 55 -2.75 -1.97 11.28
C MET A 55 -3.57 -3.09 10.62
N GLU A 56 -4.17 -2.82 9.46
CA GLU A 56 -5.17 -3.70 8.81
C GLU A 56 -4.85 -3.99 7.33
N GLY A 57 -3.64 -3.62 6.88
CA GLY A 57 -3.27 -3.64 5.47
C GLY A 57 -3.16 -5.02 4.81
N LEU A 58 -2.73 -6.02 5.58
CA LEU A 58 -2.33 -7.36 5.11
C LEU A 58 -3.13 -8.49 5.79
N TYR A 59 -4.39 -8.23 6.13
CA TYR A 59 -5.29 -9.22 6.73
C TYR A 59 -4.71 -9.77 8.05
N GLY A 60 -4.74 -11.09 8.25
CA GLY A 60 -4.19 -11.77 9.43
C GLY A 60 -2.69 -11.53 9.66
N ARG A 61 -1.95 -11.02 8.65
CA ARG A 61 -0.50 -10.76 8.74
C ARG A 61 -0.12 -9.33 9.10
N SER A 62 -1.07 -8.43 9.33
CA SER A 62 -0.76 -6.99 9.50
C SER A 62 0.19 -6.71 10.68
N GLY A 63 0.04 -7.42 11.81
CA GLY A 63 0.96 -7.32 12.94
C GLY A 63 2.39 -7.80 12.63
N ASP A 64 2.52 -8.93 11.95
CA ASP A 64 3.80 -9.46 11.47
C ASP A 64 4.49 -8.52 10.48
N TRP A 65 3.70 -7.94 9.57
CA TRP A 65 4.16 -6.95 8.60
C TRP A 65 4.67 -5.69 9.29
N ALA A 66 3.91 -5.15 10.23
CA ALA A 66 4.31 -3.99 11.02
C ALA A 66 5.63 -4.25 11.77
N TYR A 67 5.77 -5.42 12.39
CA TYR A 67 6.98 -5.81 13.14
C TYR A 67 8.21 -5.98 12.23
N ARG A 68 8.06 -6.64 11.08
CA ARG A 68 9.19 -7.02 10.21
C ARG A 68 9.56 -5.97 9.18
N VAL A 69 8.56 -5.33 8.56
CA VAL A 69 8.73 -4.35 7.47
C VAL A 69 8.58 -2.94 8.00
N GLY A 70 7.58 -2.67 8.82
CA GLY A 70 7.41 -1.36 9.47
C GLY A 70 7.01 -0.24 8.52
N LEU A 71 6.16 -0.53 7.53
CA LEU A 71 5.64 0.46 6.60
C LEU A 71 4.12 0.27 6.40
N PRO A 72 3.32 1.34 6.33
CA PRO A 72 1.91 1.25 5.91
C PRO A 72 1.77 0.45 4.62
N GLY A 73 0.98 -0.63 4.65
CA GLY A 73 0.87 -1.57 3.54
C GLY A 73 -0.57 -1.81 3.09
N LYS A 74 -0.76 -2.30 1.87
CA LYS A 74 -2.04 -2.89 1.47
C LYS A 74 -1.79 -3.99 0.44
N SER A 75 -2.32 -5.19 0.69
CA SER A 75 -2.40 -6.24 -0.32
C SER A 75 -3.80 -6.35 -0.92
N GLY A 76 -3.90 -6.92 -2.12
CA GLY A 76 -5.16 -7.29 -2.75
C GLY A 76 -5.07 -8.64 -3.44
N VAL A 77 -6.19 -9.36 -3.47
CA VAL A 77 -6.30 -10.72 -4.02
C VAL A 77 -5.97 -10.84 -5.52
N GLY A 78 -5.93 -9.72 -6.24
CA GLY A 78 -5.39 -9.68 -7.61
C GLY A 78 -3.87 -9.95 -7.68
N GLY A 79 -3.17 -9.99 -6.55
CA GLY A 79 -1.71 -10.18 -6.47
C GLY A 79 -0.91 -8.88 -6.36
N GLY A 80 -1.58 -7.75 -6.24
CA GLY A 80 -0.96 -6.45 -5.99
C GLY A 80 -0.61 -6.26 -4.51
N ILE A 81 0.48 -5.56 -4.25
CA ILE A 81 0.83 -5.07 -2.92
C ILE A 81 1.47 -3.69 -3.02
N LEU A 82 1.07 -2.81 -2.12
CA LEU A 82 1.59 -1.46 -1.96
C LEU A 82 2.17 -1.29 -0.56
N ALA A 83 3.29 -0.58 -0.45
CA ALA A 83 3.77 -0.01 0.80
C ALA A 83 4.09 1.47 0.62
N VAL A 84 3.89 2.27 1.66
CA VAL A 84 4.13 3.70 1.64
C VAL A 84 5.27 4.04 2.59
N VAL A 85 6.26 4.78 2.11
CA VAL A 85 7.28 5.44 2.93
C VAL A 85 6.87 6.91 3.06
N PRO A 86 6.27 7.33 4.19
CA PRO A 86 5.74 8.68 4.33
C PRO A 86 6.82 9.74 4.08
N GLY A 87 6.48 10.77 3.31
CA GLY A 87 7.41 11.84 2.94
C GLY A 87 8.44 11.49 1.86
N VAL A 88 8.49 10.24 1.39
CA VAL A 88 9.54 9.77 0.46
C VAL A 88 8.95 9.19 -0.82
N MET A 89 8.26 8.03 -0.75
CA MET A 89 7.86 7.29 -1.94
C MET A 89 6.77 6.23 -1.67
N GLY A 90 6.17 5.71 -2.74
CA GLY A 90 5.40 4.47 -2.73
C GLY A 90 6.19 3.32 -3.36
N ILE A 91 6.09 2.12 -2.78
CA ILE A 91 6.68 0.88 -3.31
C ILE A 91 5.54 -0.04 -3.70
N ALA A 92 5.47 -0.47 -4.96
CA ALA A 92 4.43 -1.38 -5.43
C ALA A 92 5.02 -2.62 -6.11
N ALA A 93 4.37 -3.76 -5.91
CA ALA A 93 4.70 -5.02 -6.58
C ALA A 93 3.43 -5.71 -7.08
N PHE A 94 3.58 -6.54 -8.10
CA PHE A 94 2.51 -7.40 -8.61
C PHE A 94 3.03 -8.82 -8.86
N SER A 95 2.38 -9.81 -8.27
CA SER A 95 2.64 -11.23 -8.52
C SER A 95 1.42 -12.05 -8.06
N PRO A 96 0.68 -12.72 -8.97
CA PRO A 96 -0.61 -13.36 -8.65
C PRO A 96 -0.62 -14.42 -7.53
N PRO A 97 0.39 -15.31 -7.37
CA PRO A 97 0.34 -16.33 -6.32
C PRO A 97 0.29 -15.74 -4.90
N LEU A 98 -0.70 -16.17 -4.11
CA LEU A 98 -0.99 -15.69 -2.77
C LEU A 98 -0.60 -16.72 -1.69
N ASP A 99 -0.35 -16.23 -0.48
CA ASP A 99 -0.26 -17.07 0.73
C ASP A 99 -1.66 -17.40 1.29
N GLU A 100 -1.68 -18.12 2.42
CA GLU A 100 -2.90 -18.55 3.11
C GLU A 100 -3.76 -17.38 3.63
N ASP A 101 -3.16 -16.21 3.82
CA ASP A 101 -3.81 -14.98 4.26
C ASP A 101 -4.28 -14.11 3.09
N GLY A 102 -4.06 -14.55 1.85
CA GLY A 102 -4.47 -13.83 0.63
C GLY A 102 -3.51 -12.73 0.18
N ASN A 103 -2.27 -12.73 0.67
CA ASN A 103 -1.25 -11.73 0.32
C ASN A 103 -0.28 -12.26 -0.75
N SER A 104 0.17 -11.40 -1.67
CA SER A 104 1.13 -11.81 -2.72
C SER A 104 2.45 -12.32 -2.15
N VAL A 105 2.83 -13.57 -2.41
CA VAL A 105 4.03 -14.20 -1.82
C VAL A 105 5.31 -13.50 -2.27
N ARG A 106 5.46 -13.28 -3.58
CA ARG A 106 6.66 -12.61 -4.13
C ARG A 106 6.60 -11.11 -3.90
N GLY A 107 5.41 -10.51 -3.93
CA GLY A 107 5.22 -9.09 -3.67
C GLY A 107 5.70 -8.69 -2.28
N GLN A 108 5.26 -9.41 -1.25
CA GLN A 108 5.71 -9.19 0.13
C GLN A 108 7.23 -9.24 0.27
N LYS A 109 7.86 -10.28 -0.31
CA LYS A 109 9.33 -10.46 -0.26
C LYS A 109 10.07 -9.32 -0.97
N MET A 110 9.57 -8.88 -2.12
CA MET A 110 10.18 -7.78 -2.86
C MET A 110 10.09 -6.48 -2.06
N VAL A 111 8.91 -6.10 -1.59
CA VAL A 111 8.70 -4.86 -0.82
C VAL A 111 9.54 -4.85 0.45
N ALA A 112 9.55 -5.96 1.21
CA ALA A 112 10.37 -6.08 2.41
C ALA A 112 11.87 -5.96 2.11
N SER A 113 12.34 -6.54 1.00
CA SER A 113 13.75 -6.46 0.59
C SER A 113 14.13 -5.03 0.19
N VAL A 114 13.30 -4.34 -0.60
CA VAL A 114 13.54 -2.95 -1.01
C VAL A 114 13.55 -2.01 0.20
N ALA A 115 12.55 -2.12 1.07
CA ALA A 115 12.48 -1.32 2.30
C ALA A 115 13.72 -1.51 3.18
N LYS A 116 14.17 -2.77 3.36
CA LYS A 116 15.38 -3.09 4.10
C LYS A 116 16.65 -2.52 3.44
N GLN A 117 16.79 -2.67 2.13
CA GLN A 117 17.97 -2.18 1.40
C GLN A 117 18.09 -0.66 1.45
N LEU A 118 16.96 0.05 1.45
CA LEU A 118 16.91 1.51 1.51
C LEU A 118 16.86 2.06 2.95
N GLY A 119 16.83 1.18 3.96
CA GLY A 119 16.82 1.58 5.37
C GLY A 119 15.49 2.17 5.85
N TYR A 120 14.38 1.93 5.17
CA TYR A 120 13.07 2.48 5.56
C TYR A 120 12.29 1.53 6.47
N ASN A 121 11.93 2.04 7.64
CA ASN A 121 11.01 1.43 8.60
C ASN A 121 10.58 2.54 9.59
N VAL A 122 9.28 2.77 9.79
CA VAL A 122 8.80 3.90 10.61
C VAL A 122 9.13 3.79 12.10
N PHE A 123 9.58 2.61 12.56
CA PHE A 123 10.00 2.35 13.94
C PHE A 123 11.52 2.31 14.12
N LYS A 124 12.29 2.43 13.04
CA LYS A 124 13.76 2.49 13.10
C LYS A 124 14.19 3.93 12.81
N GLY A 125 14.90 4.51 13.78
CA GLY A 125 15.55 5.82 13.62
C GLY A 125 16.83 5.74 12.80
#